data_AF-A0A4Q4CS07-F1
#
_entry.id   AF-A0A4Q4CS07-F1
#
_cell.length_a   1.000
_cell.length_b   1.000
_cell.length_c   1.000
_cell.angle_alpha   90.00
_cell.angle_beta   90.00
_cell.angle_gamma   90.00
#
_symmetry.space_group_name_H-M   'P 1'
#
loop_
_entity.id
_entity.type
_entity.pdbx_description
1 polymer ?
#
loop_
_entity_poly.entity_id
_entity_poly.type
_entity_poly.pdbx_seq_one_letter_code
_entity_poly.pdbx_strand_id
1 'polypeptide(L)'
;MGHHILLLGGTTEARALAEHLAPRSDLMVTLSLAGRTLKPAAFPVPVRVGGFGGAEGLEAWLREHRIAARPDARWPKCVRHR
;
A
#
# COMPACT_ATOMS: atom_id res chain seq x y z
N MET A 1 8.30 12.35 -14.19
CA MET A 1 8.92 11.45 -13.20
C MET A 1 7.81 11.03 -12.26
N GLY A 2 7.29 9.82 -12.43
CA GLY A 2 6.13 9.38 -11.65
C GLY A 2 6.55 8.95 -10.24
N HIS A 3 5.73 9.27 -9.24
CA HIS A 3 5.99 8.82 -7.88
C HIS A 3 5.37 7.44 -7.68
N HIS A 4 6.15 6.47 -7.19
CA HIS A 4 5.63 5.16 -6.82
C HIS A 4 5.17 5.19 -5.37
N ILE A 5 3.90 4.84 -5.13
CA ILE A 5 3.25 4.77 -3.82
C ILE A 5 2.94 3.31 -3.48
N LEU A 6 3.35 2.89 -2.29
CA LEU A 6 2.95 1.63 -1.69
C LEU A 6 1.79 1.86 -0.71
N LEU A 7 0.68 1.19 -0.94
CA LEU A 7 -0.45 1.14 -0.02
C LEU A 7 -0.43 -0.19 0.73
N LEU A 8 -0.28 -0.15 2.05
CA LEU A 8 -0.43 -1.33 2.89
C LEU A 8 -1.91 -1.60 3.06
N GLY A 9 -2.40 -2.63 2.38
CA GLY A 9 -3.81 -3.01 2.36
C GLY A 9 -4.19 -3.94 3.52
N GLY A 10 -5.46 -4.34 3.52
CA GLY A 10 -6.10 -5.08 4.62
C GLY A 10 -7.19 -4.28 5.34
N THR A 11 -7.37 -3.01 4.94
CA THR A 11 -8.48 -2.16 5.40
C THR A 11 -9.25 -1.61 4.20
N THR A 12 -10.49 -1.18 4.43
CA THR A 12 -11.35 -0.60 3.39
C THR A 12 -10.83 0.75 2.89
N GLU A 13 -10.15 1.51 3.74
CA GLU A 13 -9.57 2.82 3.42
C GLU A 13 -8.42 2.68 2.41
N ALA A 14 -7.55 1.69 2.59
CA ALA A 14 -6.46 1.44 1.65
C ALA A 14 -6.97 1.08 0.25
N ARG A 15 -8.10 0.37 0.18
CA ARG A 15 -8.81 0.08 -1.07
C ARG A 15 -9.36 1.35 -1.71
N ALA A 16 -10.12 2.15 -0.97
CA ALA A 16 -10.72 3.38 -1.49
C ALA A 16 -9.64 4.37 -1.99
N LEU A 17 -8.52 4.46 -1.26
CA LEU A 17 -7.39 5.29 -1.67
C LEU A 17 -6.72 4.76 -2.94
N ALA A 18 -6.57 3.45 -3.09
CA ALA A 18 -6.05 2.84 -4.31
C ALA A 18 -6.94 3.14 -5.53
N GLU A 19 -8.26 3.02 -5.38
CA GLU A 19 -9.23 3.34 -6.43
C GLU A 19 -9.19 4.83 -6.81
N HIS A 20 -9.02 5.72 -5.83
CA HIS A 20 -8.91 7.16 -6.07
C HIS A 20 -7.61 7.57 -6.79
N LEU A 21 -6.52 6.84 -6.53
CA LEU A 21 -5.22 7.11 -7.14
C LEU A 21 -5.00 6.36 -8.46
N ALA A 22 -5.78 5.31 -8.75
CA ALA A 22 -5.71 4.56 -10.01
C ALA A 22 -5.78 5.39 -11.31
N PRO A 23 -6.63 6.43 -11.43
CA PRO A 23 -6.70 7.24 -12.65
C PRO A 23 -5.52 8.21 -12.83
N ARG A 24 -4.63 8.33 -11.83
CA ARG A 24 -3.50 9.26 -11.85
C ARG A 24 -2.31 8.65 -12.59
N SER A 25 -2.09 9.05 -13.84
CA SER A 25 -0.96 8.57 -14.66
C SER A 25 0.41 9.09 -14.21
N ASP A 26 0.44 10.11 -13.35
CA ASP A 26 1.64 10.61 -12.69
C ASP A 26 2.09 9.73 -11.50
N LEU A 27 1.26 8.78 -11.07
CA LEU A 27 1.52 7.92 -9.92
C LEU A 27 1.50 6.45 -10.30
N MET A 28 2.51 5.71 -9.86
CA MET A 28 2.46 4.26 -9.87
C MET A 28 1.98 3.82 -8.49
N VAL A 29 0.86 3.12 -8.39
CA VAL A 29 0.29 2.72 -7.10
C VAL A 29 0.36 1.20 -6.99
N THR A 30 0.83 0.68 -5.86
CA THR A 30 0.83 -0.75 -5.59
C THR A 30 0.18 -1.04 -4.25
N LEU A 31 -0.84 -1.90 -4.25
CA LEU A 31 -1.52 -2.35 -3.05
C LEU A 31 -0.88 -3.63 -2.53
N SER A 32 -0.45 -3.65 -1.28
CA SER A 32 0.17 -4.81 -0.63
C SER A 32 -0.74 -5.41 0.42
N LEU A 33 -1.26 -6.61 0.17
CA LEU A 33 -2.11 -7.36 1.09
C LEU A 33 -1.30 -8.36 1.90
N ALA A 34 -1.50 -8.41 3.22
CA ALA A 34 -0.82 -9.35 4.13
C ALA A 34 -1.21 -10.84 3.93
N GLY A 35 -1.97 -11.19 2.89
CA GLY A 35 -2.33 -12.57 2.58
C GLY A 35 -3.47 -13.16 3.41
N ARG A 36 -4.13 -12.38 4.28
CA ARG A 36 -5.31 -12.84 5.05
C ARG A 36 -6.60 -12.95 4.23
N THR A 37 -6.63 -12.40 3.01
CA THR A 37 -7.81 -12.40 2.14
C THR A 37 -7.56 -13.34 0.94
N LEU A 38 -8.21 -14.51 0.96
CA LEU A 38 -8.05 -15.61 -0.01
C LEU A 38 -8.49 -15.27 -1.44
N LYS A 39 -9.26 -14.20 -1.64
CA LYS A 39 -9.65 -13.65 -2.95
C LYS A 39 -9.69 -12.13 -2.86
N PRO A 40 -8.61 -11.43 -3.21
CA PRO A 40 -8.68 -9.99 -3.43
C PRO A 40 -9.70 -9.72 -4.53
N ALA A 41 -10.63 -8.79 -4.32
CA ALA A 41 -11.47 -8.30 -5.43
C ALA A 41 -10.56 -7.75 -6.53
N ALA A 42 -11.04 -7.67 -7.78
CA ALA A 42 -10.26 -7.00 -8.83
C ALA A 42 -10.02 -5.54 -8.41
N PHE A 43 -8.75 -5.16 -8.24
CA PHE A 43 -8.36 -3.79 -7.95
C PHE A 43 -7.87 -3.12 -9.24
N PRO A 44 -8.14 -1.82 -9.42
CA PRO A 44 -7.68 -1.07 -10.60
C PRO A 44 -6.18 -0.75 -10.57
N VAL A 45 -5.44 -1.25 -9.56
CA VAL A 45 -4.00 -1.04 -9.39
C VAL A 45 -3.28 -2.39 -9.22
N PRO A 46 -1.99 -2.48 -9.55
CA PRO A 46 -1.16 -3.65 -9.23
C PRO A 46 -1.27 -4.06 -7.76
N VAL A 47 -1.54 -5.34 -7.50
CA VAL A 47 -1.68 -5.90 -6.15
C VAL A 47 -0.60 -6.93 -5.90
N ARG A 48 0.14 -6.78 -4.80
CA ARG A 48 1.00 -7.84 -4.24
C ARG A 48 0.32 -8.50 -3.04
N VAL A 49 0.50 -9.80 -2.91
CA VAL A 49 -0.01 -10.58 -1.78
C VAL A 49 1.16 -11.29 -1.12
N GLY A 50 1.30 -11.15 0.19
CA GLY A 50 2.35 -11.78 0.99
C GLY A 50 3.14 -10.79 1.84
N GLY A 51 3.88 -11.30 2.81
CA GLY A 51 4.76 -10.48 3.65
C GLY A 51 5.91 -9.87 2.85
N PHE A 52 6.57 -8.88 3.43
CA PHE A 52 7.83 -8.34 2.89
C PHE A 52 9.06 -9.10 3.42
N GLY A 53 8.90 -10.02 4.40
CA GLY A 53 10.04 -10.66 5.06
C GLY A 53 10.61 -9.83 6.23
N GLY A 54 9.77 -9.03 6.90
CA GLY A 54 10.19 -8.16 8.00
C GLY A 54 10.53 -6.74 7.54
N ALA A 55 11.17 -5.96 8.42
CA ALA A 55 11.54 -4.57 8.15
C ALA A 55 12.60 -4.46 7.04
N GLU A 56 13.58 -5.38 7.03
CA GLU A 56 14.66 -5.41 6.04
C GLU A 56 14.14 -5.67 4.63
N GLY A 57 13.24 -6.64 4.48
CA GLY A 57 12.65 -6.93 3.17
C GLY A 57 11.68 -5.85 2.69
N LEU A 58 11.04 -5.10 3.60
CA LEU A 58 10.29 -3.89 3.24
C LEU A 58 11.25 -2.80 2.75
N GLU A 59 12.35 -2.55 3.46
CA GLU A 59 13.34 -1.56 3.06
C GLU A 59 13.97 -1.90 1.71
N ALA A 60 14.37 -3.15 1.50
CA ALA A 60 14.91 -3.62 0.22
C ALA A 60 13.92 -3.37 -0.91
N TRP A 61 12.64 -3.72 -0.71
CA TRP A 61 11.60 -3.52 -1.71
C TRP A 61 11.35 -2.04 -2.02
N LEU A 62 11.29 -1.19 -0.99
CA LEU A 62 11.13 0.26 -1.13
C LEU A 62 12.31 0.89 -1.90
N ARG A 63 13.54 0.46 -1.61
CA ARG A 63 14.76 0.92 -2.30
C ARG A 63 14.78 0.49 -3.76
N GLU A 64 14.48 -0.77 -4.04
CA GLU A 64 14.45 -1.33 -5.39
C GLU A 64 13.41 -0.61 -6.27
N HIS A 65 12.25 -0.30 -5.70
CA HIS A 65 11.15 0.33 -6.44
C HIS A 65 11.19 1.87 -6.38
N ARG A 66 12.23 2.46 -5.77
CA ARG A 66 12.39 3.91 -5.57
C ARG A 66 11.16 4.59 -4.97
N ILE A 67 10.47 3.87 -4.08
CA ILE A 67 9.26 4.38 -3.44
C ILE A 67 9.68 5.38 -2.40
N ALA A 68 9.31 6.64 -2.62
CA ALA A 68 9.33 7.66 -1.60
C ALA A 68 8.24 7.32 -0.59
N ALA A 69 8.54 6.40 0.33
CA ALA A 69 7.67 6.09 1.45
C ALA A 69 7.58 7.33 2.34
N ARG A 70 6.57 8.16 2.10
CA ARG A 70 6.14 9.15 3.07
C ARG A 70 4.63 9.05 3.27
N PRO A 71 4.16 8.02 3.99
CA PRO A 71 2.98 8.23 4.80
C PRO A 71 3.41 9.15 5.94
N ASP A 72 3.32 10.46 5.75
CA ASP A 72 3.22 11.34 6.92
C ASP A 72 1.97 10.85 7.66
N ALA A 73 2.20 10.17 8.77
CA ALA A 73 1.21 9.61 9.68
C ALA A 73 0.46 10.71 10.44
N ARG A 74 0.03 11.76 9.74
CA ARG A 74 -1.01 12.69 10.18
C ARG A 74 -2.38 12.18 9.77
N TRP A 75 -2.68 10.95 10.17
CA TRP A 75 -4.06 10.50 10.37
C TRP A 75 -4.11 9.82 11.73
N PRO A 76 -5.10 10.17 12.57
CA PRO A 76 -5.04 9.95 14.00
C PRO A 76 -5.02 8.45 14.30
N LYS A 77 -3.95 8.05 14.98
CA LYS A 77 -3.84 6.84 15.81
C LYS A 77 -5.20 6.47 16.41
N CYS A 78 -5.76 5.35 15.96
CA CYS A 78 -6.86 4.67 16.64
C CYS A 78 -6.42 4.37 18.08
N VAL A 79 -6.99 5.10 19.04
CA VAL A 79 -6.92 4.75 20.46
C VAL A 79 -7.79 3.51 20.68
N ARG A 80 -7.17 2.53 21.35
CA ARG A 80 -7.70 1.21 21.66
C ARG A 80 -8.84 1.28 22.70
N HIS A 81 -9.80 0.37 22.54
CA HIS A 81 -10.86 -0.02 23.47
C HIS A 81 -10.47 -0.01 24.95
N ARG A 82 -11.42 0.43 25.78
CA ARG A 82 -11.63 -0.11 27.13
C ARG A 82 -12.67 -1.24 27.04
#